data_AF-A0A356HVL9-F1
#
_entry.id   AF-A0A356HVL9-F1
#
_cell.length_a   1.000
_cell.length_b   1.000
_cell.length_c   1.000
_cell.angle_alpha   90.00
_cell.angle_beta   90.00
_cell.angle_gamma   90.00
#
_symmetry.space_group_name_H-M   'P 1'
#
loop_
_entity.id
_entity.type
_entity.pdbx_description
1 polymer ?
#
loop_
_entity_poly.entity_id
_entity_poly.type
_entity_poly.pdbx_seq_one_letter_code
_entity_poly.pdbx_strand_id
1 'polypeptide(L)'
;MANHEDIVTTKEITLSMGPQHPSAHGVLHLVLDMQGERILKASPDIGYLHRGTEKIAENLLYFQFVPYTDRLDYMCGMTNNLAYVQAVEKLLEIEMPERAKYIRVVAAEMSRIAGHLLSIGAWALDLGAMTVLLYAFREREMVLDLFEMLCGARMTFNYLRVGGVRRDVTPEFKEKCLEFVKLFPSRINDYEQLLTGNRIWLKRNKGVGVISAENAISLGLSGPNIRGSGVKWDIRKDEPYLVYDRIDFDIPTGENGDCFDRYMVRINEMRQSARIIEQALTQIPDGDCCADTPEIVPPKRKDIETNMESLIHHFKLISQGFKTPKGEVYSSIEAPKGELGVYIVSDGSEKPFRLKLRVPSFVNLQSVDTMCKNQYFADVIAIISSLDPVFGEVDK
;
A
#
# COMPACT_ATOMS: atom_id res chain seq x y z
N MET A 1 17.21 -18.07 -41.59
CA MET A 1 16.31 -19.14 -41.12
C MET A 1 14.90 -18.62 -41.28
N ALA A 2 14.08 -19.35 -42.02
CA ALA A 2 12.80 -18.87 -42.57
C ALA A 2 11.82 -18.43 -41.47
N ASN A 3 11.16 -17.30 -41.71
CA ASN A 3 9.94 -16.90 -41.01
C ASN A 3 8.90 -18.02 -41.23
N HIS A 4 8.61 -18.78 -40.19
CA HIS A 4 7.37 -19.53 -40.12
C HIS A 4 6.24 -18.50 -39.94
N GLU A 5 5.77 -17.93 -41.04
CA GLU A 5 4.46 -17.30 -41.06
C GLU A 5 3.43 -18.41 -40.84
N ASP A 6 2.62 -18.26 -39.78
CA ASP A 6 1.59 -19.23 -39.42
C ASP A 6 0.60 -19.42 -40.59
N ILE A 7 0.66 -20.59 -41.22
CA ILE A 7 -0.11 -20.99 -42.41
C ILE A 7 -1.63 -21.13 -42.11
N VAL A 8 -2.06 -20.98 -40.86
CA VAL A 8 -3.44 -21.10 -40.43
C VAL A 8 -3.91 -19.76 -39.87
N THR A 9 -4.72 -19.02 -40.64
CA THR A 9 -5.46 -17.85 -40.16
C THR A 9 -6.44 -18.30 -39.08
N THR A 10 -5.98 -18.25 -37.83
CA THR A 10 -6.77 -18.57 -36.66
C THR A 10 -7.61 -17.35 -36.32
N LYS A 11 -8.92 -17.54 -36.11
CA LYS A 11 -9.81 -16.44 -35.79
C LYS A 11 -9.45 -15.87 -34.42
N GLU A 12 -9.32 -14.56 -34.36
CA GLU A 12 -9.24 -13.83 -33.10
C GLU A 12 -10.60 -13.91 -32.40
N ILE A 13 -10.56 -14.21 -31.10
CA ILE A 13 -11.72 -14.25 -30.23
C ILE A 13 -11.49 -13.20 -29.15
N THR A 14 -12.39 -12.23 -29.07
CA THR A 14 -12.42 -11.29 -27.95
C THR A 14 -13.23 -11.91 -26.81
N LEU A 15 -12.57 -12.17 -25.69
CA LEU A 15 -13.19 -12.66 -24.47
C LEU A 15 -13.30 -11.52 -23.46
N SER A 16 -14.51 -11.27 -22.98
CA SER A 16 -14.76 -10.37 -21.86
C SER A 16 -14.70 -11.17 -20.55
N MET A 17 -13.71 -10.86 -19.71
CA MET A 17 -13.54 -11.43 -18.37
C MET A 17 -13.96 -10.40 -17.34
N GLY A 18 -15.01 -10.69 -16.56
CA GLY A 18 -15.58 -9.76 -15.58
C GLY A 18 -16.86 -9.08 -16.06
N PRO A 19 -17.38 -8.05 -15.35
CA PRO A 19 -16.78 -7.35 -14.22
C PRO A 19 -16.77 -8.14 -12.90
N GLN A 20 -17.58 -9.20 -12.80
CA GLN A 20 -17.64 -10.09 -11.64
C GLN A 20 -16.92 -11.41 -11.94
N HIS A 21 -15.74 -11.61 -11.35
CA HIS A 21 -14.99 -12.86 -11.44
C HIS A 21 -14.20 -13.10 -10.14
N PRO A 22 -14.13 -14.34 -9.61
CA PRO A 22 -13.42 -14.60 -8.35
C PRO A 22 -11.96 -14.15 -8.33
N SER A 23 -11.25 -14.31 -9.44
CA SER A 23 -9.84 -13.90 -9.58
C SER A 23 -9.63 -12.39 -9.77
N ALA A 24 -10.71 -11.64 -10.02
CA ALA A 24 -10.68 -10.19 -10.12
C ALA A 24 -11.05 -9.60 -8.77
N HIS A 25 -10.26 -9.87 -7.70
CA HIS A 25 -10.51 -9.47 -6.30
C HIS A 25 -11.04 -8.03 -6.18
N GLY A 26 -12.38 -7.88 -6.24
CA GLY A 26 -13.05 -6.61 -6.51
C GLY A 26 -13.85 -6.65 -7.82
N VAL A 27 -13.69 -5.63 -8.66
CA VAL A 27 -14.43 -5.47 -9.92
C VAL A 27 -13.45 -5.03 -11.01
N LEU A 28 -13.14 -5.94 -11.93
CA LEU A 28 -12.30 -5.67 -13.10
C LEU A 28 -12.96 -6.25 -14.32
N HIS A 29 -13.12 -5.44 -15.36
CA HIS A 29 -13.47 -5.92 -16.69
C HIS A 29 -12.19 -5.96 -17.52
N LEU A 30 -11.80 -7.15 -17.97
CA LEU A 30 -10.62 -7.36 -18.79
C LEU A 30 -11.06 -7.89 -20.15
N VAL A 31 -10.82 -7.10 -21.19
CA VAL A 31 -11.08 -7.49 -22.58
C VAL A 31 -9.81 -8.11 -23.13
N LEU A 32 -9.87 -9.42 -23.38
CA LEU A 32 -8.74 -10.21 -23.87
C LEU A 32 -8.96 -10.56 -25.34
N ASP A 33 -8.07 -10.10 -26.21
CA ASP A 33 -8.01 -10.56 -27.59
C ASP A 33 -7.11 -11.79 -27.66
N MET A 34 -7.69 -12.93 -28.01
CA MET A 34 -7.05 -14.23 -27.93
C MET A 34 -7.01 -14.94 -29.29
N GLN A 35 -5.94 -15.69 -29.50
CA GLN A 35 -5.77 -16.61 -30.62
C GLN A 35 -5.59 -18.03 -30.06
N GLY A 36 -6.68 -18.79 -30.03
CA GLY A 36 -6.72 -20.05 -29.31
C GLY A 36 -6.58 -19.83 -27.79
N GLU A 37 -5.55 -20.41 -27.17
CA GLU A 37 -5.27 -20.25 -25.73
C GLU A 37 -4.32 -19.09 -25.40
N ARG A 38 -3.69 -18.49 -26.42
CA ARG A 38 -2.71 -17.41 -26.25
C ARG A 38 -3.35 -16.04 -26.37
N ILE A 39 -2.84 -15.11 -25.58
CA ILE A 39 -3.31 -13.73 -25.56
C ILE A 39 -2.45 -12.85 -26.46
N LEU A 40 -3.10 -12.10 -27.34
CA LEU A 40 -2.46 -11.10 -28.19
C LEU A 40 -2.45 -9.73 -27.50
N LYS A 41 -3.56 -9.38 -26.87
CA LYS A 41 -3.76 -8.08 -26.22
C LYS A 41 -4.66 -8.21 -25.00
N ALA A 42 -4.34 -7.49 -23.93
CA ALA A 42 -5.17 -7.39 -22.75
C ALA A 42 -5.50 -5.93 -22.44
N SER A 43 -6.78 -5.55 -22.56
CA SER A 43 -7.25 -4.19 -22.29
C SER A 43 -8.06 -4.18 -20.98
N PRO A 44 -7.51 -3.63 -19.88
CA PRO A 44 -8.24 -3.50 -18.63
C PRO A 44 -9.18 -2.29 -18.68
N ASP A 45 -10.48 -2.56 -18.64
CA ASP A 45 -11.52 -1.55 -18.43
C ASP A 45 -11.73 -1.36 -16.93
N ILE A 46 -11.36 -0.18 -16.46
CA ILE A 46 -11.41 0.27 -15.06
C ILE A 46 -12.48 1.36 -14.88
N GLY A 47 -12.78 1.74 -13.63
CA GLY A 47 -13.73 2.80 -13.31
C GLY A 47 -15.05 2.33 -12.69
N TYR A 48 -15.25 1.02 -12.51
CA TYR A 48 -16.45 0.48 -11.88
C TYR A 48 -16.59 0.85 -10.40
N LEU A 49 -15.47 1.14 -9.72
CA LEU A 49 -15.45 1.60 -8.33
C LEU A 49 -15.09 3.09 -8.21
N HIS A 50 -15.30 3.88 -9.28
CA HIS A 50 -15.01 5.30 -9.26
C HIS A 50 -15.96 6.06 -8.34
N ARG A 51 -15.40 6.68 -7.30
CA ARG A 51 -16.15 7.40 -6.25
C ARG A 51 -15.95 8.93 -6.31
N GLY A 52 -15.15 9.42 -7.24
CA GLY A 52 -14.81 10.84 -7.32
C GLY A 52 -14.08 11.34 -6.08
N THR A 53 -13.19 10.52 -5.50
CA THR A 53 -12.50 10.81 -4.22
C THR A 53 -11.69 12.10 -4.28
N GLU A 54 -11.00 12.36 -5.40
CA GLU A 54 -10.27 13.61 -5.65
C GLU A 54 -11.21 14.83 -5.63
N LYS A 55 -12.44 14.69 -6.16
CA LYS A 55 -13.43 15.78 -6.17
C LYS A 55 -14.08 15.99 -4.81
N ILE A 56 -14.27 14.91 -4.04
CA ILE A 56 -14.72 14.99 -2.66
C ILE A 56 -13.68 15.70 -1.80
N ALA A 57 -12.38 15.45 -2.04
CA ALA A 57 -11.29 16.12 -1.34
C ALA A 57 -11.37 17.65 -1.46
N GLU A 58 -11.65 18.18 -2.66
CA GLU A 58 -11.77 19.63 -2.91
C GLU A 58 -12.88 20.30 -2.09
N ASN A 59 -13.91 19.55 -1.67
CA ASN A 59 -15.05 20.08 -0.91
C ASN A 59 -14.90 19.93 0.61
N LEU A 60 -13.97 19.10 1.08
CA LEU A 60 -13.76 18.78 2.49
C LEU A 60 -12.58 19.51 3.10
N LEU A 61 -12.60 19.66 4.42
CA LEU A 61 -11.46 20.17 5.18
C LEU A 61 -10.33 19.13 5.21
N TYR A 62 -9.07 19.56 5.35
CA TYR A 62 -7.92 18.65 5.38
C TYR A 62 -8.07 17.49 6.38
N PHE A 63 -8.54 17.76 7.61
CA PHE A 63 -8.75 16.70 8.60
C PHE A 63 -9.96 15.80 8.31
N GLN A 64 -10.97 16.30 7.57
CA GLN A 64 -12.16 15.54 7.20
C GLN A 64 -11.88 14.57 6.04
N PHE A 65 -10.82 14.81 5.26
CA PHE A 65 -10.44 13.94 4.16
C PHE A 65 -9.64 12.71 4.60
N VAL A 66 -8.96 12.73 5.77
CA VAL A 66 -8.17 11.60 6.28
C VAL A 66 -8.93 10.25 6.29
N PRO A 67 -10.22 10.15 6.67
CA PRO A 67 -10.94 8.88 6.59
C PRO A 67 -11.18 8.36 5.16
N TYR A 68 -11.07 9.21 4.13
CA TYR A 68 -11.15 8.77 2.74
C TYR A 68 -9.86 8.10 2.30
N THR A 69 -8.70 8.51 2.83
CA THR A 69 -7.41 7.89 2.48
C THR A 69 -7.31 6.45 3.01
N ASP A 70 -7.92 6.16 4.17
CA ASP A 70 -8.11 4.78 4.66
C ASP A 70 -8.89 3.87 3.70
N ARG A 71 -9.76 4.44 2.85
CA ARG A 71 -10.67 3.71 1.96
C ARG A 71 -10.18 3.57 0.53
N LEU A 72 -9.02 4.15 0.20
CA LEU A 72 -8.39 4.01 -1.11
C LEU A 72 -7.89 2.56 -1.25
N ASP A 73 -6.80 2.24 -0.55
CA ASP A 73 -6.41 0.86 -0.27
C ASP A 73 -6.89 0.45 1.13
N TYR A 74 -7.98 -0.31 1.16
CA TYR A 74 -8.59 -0.81 2.39
C TYR A 74 -7.76 -1.91 3.08
N MET A 75 -6.71 -2.42 2.43
CA MET A 75 -5.78 -3.37 3.06
C MET A 75 -4.73 -2.61 3.87
N CYS A 76 -4.25 -1.49 3.32
CA CYS A 76 -3.15 -0.70 3.87
C CYS A 76 -3.57 0.74 4.24
N GLY A 77 -4.62 0.88 5.06
CA GLY A 77 -5.17 2.19 5.43
C GLY A 77 -4.16 3.12 6.12
N MET A 78 -3.31 2.59 7.01
CA MET A 78 -2.33 3.40 7.74
C MET A 78 -1.27 4.02 6.82
N THR A 79 -0.77 3.28 5.83
CA THR A 79 0.21 3.83 4.87
C THR A 79 -0.42 4.92 4.00
N ASN A 80 -1.69 4.77 3.61
CA ASN A 80 -2.36 5.82 2.84
C ASN A 80 -2.54 7.10 3.64
N ASN A 81 -2.95 6.97 4.90
CA ASN A 81 -3.03 8.12 5.79
C ASN A 81 -1.66 8.77 5.96
N LEU A 82 -0.59 7.98 6.07
CA LEU A 82 0.76 8.50 6.20
C LEU A 82 1.15 9.34 4.97
N ALA A 83 0.88 8.85 3.76
CA ALA A 83 1.20 9.57 2.52
C ALA A 83 0.52 10.95 2.47
N TYR A 84 -0.77 10.98 2.80
CA TYR A 84 -1.56 12.21 2.79
C TYR A 84 -1.13 13.17 3.90
N VAL A 85 -1.00 12.67 5.12
CA VAL A 85 -0.61 13.48 6.27
C VAL A 85 0.78 14.08 6.08
N GLN A 86 1.73 13.31 5.56
CA GLN A 86 3.08 13.79 5.28
C GLN A 86 3.10 14.86 4.19
N ALA A 87 2.24 14.76 3.17
CA ALA A 87 2.11 15.81 2.15
C ALA A 87 1.56 17.11 2.75
N VAL A 88 0.57 17.03 3.65
CA VAL A 88 0.02 18.20 4.35
C VAL A 88 1.03 18.80 5.33
N GLU A 89 1.80 17.97 6.04
CA GLU A 89 2.85 18.42 6.97
C GLU A 89 4.00 19.12 6.25
N LYS A 90 4.44 18.59 5.10
CA LYS A 90 5.41 19.26 4.23
C LYS A 90 4.89 20.61 3.72
N LEU A 91 3.61 20.70 3.41
CA LEU A 91 2.98 21.94 2.98
C LEU A 91 2.91 22.97 4.13
N LEU A 92 2.69 22.52 5.36
CA LEU A 92 2.64 23.39 6.55
C LEU A 92 4.01 23.68 7.17
N GLU A 93 5.08 23.05 6.68
CA GLU A 93 6.46 23.16 7.22
C GLU A 93 6.55 22.83 8.72
N ILE A 94 5.77 21.85 9.20
CA ILE A 94 5.77 21.46 10.62
C ILE A 94 6.77 20.34 10.88
N GLU A 95 7.63 20.55 11.88
CA GLU A 95 8.45 19.48 12.43
C GLU A 95 7.67 18.65 13.46
N MET A 96 7.67 17.33 13.27
CA MET A 96 7.03 16.41 14.19
C MET A 96 7.96 15.94 15.32
N PRO A 97 7.41 15.63 16.51
CA PRO A 97 8.14 14.95 17.57
C PRO A 97 8.72 13.61 17.11
N GLU A 98 9.91 13.26 17.61
CA GLU A 98 10.57 12.00 17.25
C GLU A 98 9.72 10.77 17.60
N ARG A 99 9.05 10.78 18.75
CA ARG A 99 8.17 9.68 19.17
C ARG A 99 7.04 9.43 18.16
N ALA A 100 6.41 10.48 17.64
CA ALA A 100 5.36 10.37 16.64
C ALA A 100 5.89 9.74 15.33
N LYS A 101 7.14 10.07 14.95
CA LYS A 101 7.80 9.48 13.77
C LYS A 101 8.01 7.98 13.95
N TYR A 102 8.49 7.52 15.12
CA TYR A 102 8.65 6.08 15.40
C TYR A 102 7.32 5.32 15.40
N ILE A 103 6.27 5.87 16.05
CA ILE A 103 4.95 5.23 16.08
C ILE A 103 4.38 5.08 14.66
N ARG A 104 4.58 6.09 13.80
CA ARG A 104 4.18 6.04 12.39
C ARG A 104 4.91 4.96 11.62
N VAL A 105 6.21 4.79 11.82
CA VAL A 105 7.00 3.73 11.19
C VAL A 105 6.47 2.35 11.61
N VAL A 106 6.22 2.13 12.92
CA VAL A 106 5.65 0.88 13.41
C VAL A 106 4.28 0.60 12.77
N ALA A 107 3.39 1.59 12.75
CA ALA A 107 2.07 1.45 12.14
C ALA A 107 2.14 1.19 10.62
N ALA A 108 3.07 1.83 9.91
CA ALA A 108 3.28 1.65 8.48
C ALA A 108 3.80 0.24 8.15
N GLU A 109 4.80 -0.26 8.88
CA GLU A 109 5.35 -1.60 8.65
C GLU A 109 4.39 -2.72 9.09
N MET A 110 3.60 -2.51 10.15
CA MET A 110 2.50 -3.43 10.48
C MET A 110 1.45 -3.48 9.35
N SER A 111 1.13 -2.32 8.77
CA SER A 111 0.22 -2.26 7.62
C SER A 111 0.82 -2.94 6.39
N ARG A 112 2.16 -2.89 6.22
CA ARG A 112 2.87 -3.63 5.17
C ARG A 112 2.76 -5.13 5.34
N ILE A 113 2.96 -5.63 6.55
CA ILE A 113 2.76 -7.05 6.88
C ILE A 113 1.31 -7.48 6.58
N ALA A 114 0.32 -6.71 7.05
CA ALA A 114 -1.09 -7.01 6.81
C ALA A 114 -1.46 -7.04 5.30
N GLY A 115 -0.92 -6.09 4.53
CA GLY A 115 -1.10 -6.03 3.09
C GLY A 115 -0.49 -7.23 2.36
N HIS A 116 0.78 -7.54 2.65
CA HIS A 116 1.46 -8.68 2.02
C HIS A 116 0.82 -10.03 2.36
N LEU A 117 0.37 -10.23 3.61
CA LEU A 117 -0.33 -11.44 4.01
C LEU A 117 -1.59 -11.67 3.18
N LEU A 118 -2.43 -10.64 2.99
CA LEU A 118 -3.61 -10.81 2.14
C LEU A 118 -3.23 -10.99 0.66
N SER A 119 -2.22 -10.27 0.17
CA SER A 119 -1.77 -10.42 -1.23
C SER A 119 -1.32 -11.85 -1.54
N ILE A 120 -0.55 -12.48 -0.63
CA ILE A 120 -0.05 -13.85 -0.80
C ILE A 120 -1.18 -14.86 -0.63
N GLY A 121 -2.05 -14.65 0.37
CA GLY A 121 -3.21 -15.51 0.59
C GLY A 121 -4.18 -15.52 -0.60
N ALA A 122 -4.51 -14.33 -1.12
CA ALA A 122 -5.41 -14.18 -2.27
C ALA A 122 -4.80 -14.76 -3.54
N TRP A 123 -3.52 -14.50 -3.79
CA TRP A 123 -2.80 -15.09 -4.92
C TRP A 123 -2.73 -16.62 -4.83
N ALA A 124 -2.46 -17.17 -3.64
CA ALA A 124 -2.49 -18.60 -3.44
C ALA A 124 -3.87 -19.20 -3.74
N LEU A 125 -4.95 -18.53 -3.29
CA LEU A 125 -6.33 -18.93 -3.57
C LEU A 125 -6.63 -18.95 -5.08
N ASP A 126 -6.21 -17.91 -5.82
CA ASP A 126 -6.45 -17.80 -7.26
C ASP A 126 -5.80 -18.92 -8.06
N LEU A 127 -4.67 -19.43 -7.58
CA LEU A 127 -3.97 -20.58 -8.15
C LEU A 127 -4.44 -21.94 -7.58
N GLY A 128 -5.43 -21.92 -6.67
CA GLY A 128 -6.12 -23.10 -6.13
C GLY A 128 -5.66 -23.56 -4.74
N ALA A 129 -4.70 -22.88 -4.11
CA ALA A 129 -4.17 -23.22 -2.79
C ALA A 129 -4.93 -22.51 -1.66
N MET A 130 -6.08 -23.07 -1.27
CA MET A 130 -6.99 -22.49 -0.26
C MET A 130 -6.38 -22.41 1.16
N THR A 131 -5.54 -23.36 1.55
CA THR A 131 -5.03 -23.46 2.94
C THR A 131 -4.19 -22.26 3.35
N VAL A 132 -3.41 -21.70 2.42
CA VAL A 132 -2.51 -20.57 2.70
C VAL A 132 -3.30 -19.32 3.08
N LEU A 133 -4.45 -19.10 2.44
CA LEU A 133 -5.31 -17.96 2.75
C LEU A 133 -5.82 -18.01 4.20
N LEU A 134 -6.22 -19.18 4.68
CA LEU A 134 -6.72 -19.34 6.06
C LEU A 134 -5.62 -19.07 7.09
N TYR A 135 -4.39 -19.51 6.81
CA TYR A 135 -3.26 -19.18 7.66
C TYR A 135 -2.98 -17.68 7.61
N ALA A 136 -2.81 -17.11 6.41
CA ALA A 136 -2.61 -15.67 6.24
C ALA A 136 -3.66 -14.81 7.00
N PHE A 137 -4.93 -15.22 7.01
CA PHE A 137 -5.97 -14.56 7.81
C PHE A 137 -5.77 -14.70 9.33
N ARG A 138 -5.35 -15.86 9.84
CA ARG A 138 -5.03 -16.05 11.26
C ARG A 138 -3.94 -15.09 11.72
N GLU A 139 -2.85 -14.98 10.95
CA GLU A 139 -1.77 -14.04 11.25
C GLU A 139 -2.22 -12.58 11.08
N ARG A 140 -3.02 -12.28 10.04
CA ARG A 140 -3.57 -10.95 9.83
C ARG A 140 -4.50 -10.52 10.96
N GLU A 141 -5.31 -11.43 11.50
CA GLU A 141 -6.22 -11.14 12.61
C GLU A 141 -5.45 -10.63 13.84
N MET A 142 -4.30 -11.22 14.16
CA MET A 142 -3.42 -10.74 15.23
C MET A 142 -2.96 -9.30 15.01
N VAL A 143 -2.66 -8.92 13.75
CA VAL A 143 -2.30 -7.54 13.40
C VAL A 143 -3.51 -6.61 13.52
N LEU A 144 -4.70 -7.07 13.15
CA LEU A 144 -5.93 -6.29 13.28
C LEU A 144 -6.32 -6.06 14.74
N ASP A 145 -6.12 -7.04 15.62
CA ASP A 145 -6.31 -6.89 17.07
C ASP A 145 -5.37 -5.81 17.64
N LEU A 146 -4.12 -5.76 17.16
CA LEU A 146 -3.17 -4.71 17.53
C LEU A 146 -3.63 -3.33 17.02
N PHE A 147 -4.18 -3.24 15.80
CA PHE A 147 -4.77 -1.99 15.32
C PHE A 147 -6.01 -1.56 16.12
N GLU A 148 -6.84 -2.50 16.54
CA GLU A 148 -7.98 -2.23 17.41
C GLU A 148 -7.52 -1.66 18.75
N MET A 149 -6.43 -2.19 19.33
CA MET A 149 -5.83 -1.63 20.55
C MET A 149 -5.32 -0.19 20.35
N LEU A 150 -4.79 0.16 19.17
CA LEU A 150 -4.32 1.52 18.89
C LEU A 150 -5.44 2.53 18.66
N CYS A 151 -6.42 2.20 17.83
CA CYS A 151 -7.39 3.18 17.33
C CYS A 151 -8.86 2.85 17.65
N GLY A 152 -9.15 1.64 18.11
CA GLY A 152 -10.51 1.14 18.37
C GLY A 152 -11.27 0.71 17.11
N ALA A 153 -10.59 0.57 15.98
CA ALA A 153 -11.17 0.15 14.71
C ALA A 153 -10.29 -0.88 14.01
N ARG A 154 -10.91 -1.75 13.20
CA ARG A 154 -10.24 -2.87 12.54
C ARG A 154 -9.84 -2.65 11.09
N MET A 155 -10.37 -1.63 10.42
CA MET A 155 -10.05 -1.34 9.01
C MET A 155 -9.94 0.17 8.72
N THR A 156 -10.86 0.97 9.26
CA THR A 156 -10.85 2.43 9.08
C THR A 156 -10.24 3.09 10.31
N PHE A 157 -8.93 3.26 10.29
CA PHE A 157 -8.17 3.53 11.49
C PHE A 157 -8.20 5.00 11.92
N ASN A 158 -8.17 5.96 10.97
CA ASN A 158 -8.11 7.41 11.23
C ASN A 158 -7.23 7.77 12.44
N TYR A 159 -6.05 7.14 12.49
CA TYR A 159 -5.13 7.18 13.62
C TYR A 159 -4.01 8.20 13.39
N LEU A 160 -3.44 8.19 12.19
CA LEU A 160 -2.47 9.18 11.76
C LEU A 160 -3.20 10.48 11.41
N ARG A 161 -2.75 11.58 11.99
CA ARG A 161 -3.33 12.91 11.78
C ARG A 161 -2.23 13.91 11.50
N VAL A 162 -2.59 15.02 10.85
CA VAL A 162 -1.68 16.15 10.64
C VAL A 162 -1.13 16.62 11.98
N GLY A 163 0.21 16.67 12.08
CA GLY A 163 0.94 17.06 13.28
C GLY A 163 1.24 15.92 14.25
N GLY A 164 0.99 14.66 13.89
CA GLY A 164 1.43 13.50 14.66
C GLY A 164 0.46 12.33 14.68
N VAL A 165 0.07 11.89 15.87
CA VAL A 165 -0.75 10.70 16.05
C VAL A 165 -1.92 11.00 16.99
N ARG A 166 -3.11 10.44 16.73
CA ARG A 166 -4.33 10.77 17.49
C ARG A 166 -4.25 10.42 18.98
N ARG A 167 -3.62 9.29 19.31
CA ARG A 167 -3.45 8.78 20.69
C ARG A 167 -2.10 8.10 20.81
N ASP A 168 -1.44 8.28 21.94
CA ASP A 168 -0.18 7.61 22.21
C ASP A 168 -0.38 6.09 22.38
N VAL A 169 0.73 5.37 22.21
CA VAL A 169 0.79 3.91 22.31
C VAL A 169 0.78 3.48 23.78
N THR A 170 -0.04 2.47 24.13
CA THR A 170 -0.05 1.90 25.47
C THR A 170 1.14 0.95 25.69
N PRO A 171 1.64 0.79 26.94
CA PRO A 171 2.68 -0.19 27.24
C PRO A 171 2.29 -1.61 26.83
N GLU A 172 1.04 -2.00 27.06
CA GLU A 172 0.49 -3.31 26.67
C GLU A 172 0.58 -3.57 25.15
N PHE A 173 0.40 -2.53 24.33
CA PHE A 173 0.56 -2.65 22.89
C PHE A 173 2.00 -2.99 22.53
N LYS A 174 2.99 -2.34 23.17
CA LYS A 174 4.41 -2.62 22.91
C LYS A 174 4.75 -4.08 23.21
N GLU A 175 4.27 -4.61 24.32
CA GLU A 175 4.49 -6.01 24.70
C GLU A 175 3.89 -6.99 23.69
N LYS A 176 2.61 -6.82 23.34
CA LYS A 176 1.93 -7.69 22.36
C LYS A 176 2.53 -7.58 20.96
N CYS A 177 2.97 -6.40 20.54
CA CYS A 177 3.69 -6.24 19.28
C CYS A 177 5.01 -7.02 19.28
N LEU A 178 5.78 -6.99 20.37
CA LEU A 178 7.01 -7.77 20.48
C LEU A 178 6.75 -9.27 20.46
N GLU A 179 5.67 -9.74 21.09
CA GLU A 179 5.24 -11.15 21.01
C GLU A 179 4.92 -11.56 19.58
N PHE A 180 4.16 -10.73 18.85
CA PHE A 180 3.84 -10.97 17.44
C PHE A 180 5.10 -11.03 16.57
N VAL A 181 6.01 -10.07 16.71
CA VAL A 181 7.25 -10.00 15.93
C VAL A 181 8.15 -11.21 16.17
N LYS A 182 8.17 -11.76 17.39
CA LYS A 182 8.91 -13.00 17.70
C LYS A 182 8.28 -14.24 17.07
N LEU A 183 6.95 -14.30 17.01
CA LEU A 183 6.23 -15.42 16.41
C LEU A 183 6.30 -15.41 14.88
N PHE A 184 6.22 -14.24 14.28
CA PHE A 184 5.99 -14.06 12.84
C PHE A 184 7.01 -14.74 11.90
N PRO A 185 8.34 -14.71 12.15
CA PRO A 185 9.31 -15.39 11.30
C PRO A 185 9.08 -16.90 11.16
N SER A 186 8.62 -17.56 12.23
CA SER A 186 8.29 -18.99 12.18
C SER A 186 7.09 -19.26 11.26
N ARG A 187 6.09 -18.38 11.26
CA ARG A 187 4.92 -18.46 10.37
C ARG A 187 5.29 -18.24 8.91
N ILE A 188 6.23 -17.33 8.64
CA ILE A 188 6.75 -17.13 7.28
C ILE A 188 7.38 -18.41 6.73
N ASN A 189 8.15 -19.12 7.57
CA ASN A 189 8.78 -20.38 7.17
C ASN A 189 7.73 -21.46 6.83
N ASP A 190 6.61 -21.50 7.56
CA ASP A 190 5.48 -22.38 7.23
C ASP A 190 4.93 -22.08 5.82
N TYR A 191 4.79 -20.80 5.45
CA TYR A 191 4.34 -20.41 4.11
C TYR A 191 5.33 -20.80 3.02
N GLU A 192 6.62 -20.56 3.23
CA GLU A 192 7.67 -20.95 2.29
C GLU A 192 7.72 -22.46 2.08
N GLN A 193 7.54 -23.23 3.16
CA GLN A 193 7.50 -24.69 3.08
C GLN A 193 6.33 -25.18 2.22
N LEU A 194 5.17 -24.53 2.30
CA LEU A 194 3.99 -24.89 1.52
C LEU A 194 4.03 -24.44 0.05
N LEU A 195 4.62 -23.28 -0.23
CA LEU A 195 4.58 -22.65 -1.55
C LEU A 195 5.92 -22.69 -2.30
N THR A 196 7.01 -22.24 -1.68
CA THR A 196 8.32 -22.08 -2.33
C THR A 196 8.89 -23.42 -2.82
N GLY A 197 8.70 -24.49 -2.03
CA GLY A 197 9.13 -25.85 -2.42
C GLY A 197 8.17 -26.58 -3.36
N ASN A 198 6.97 -26.03 -3.60
CA ASN A 198 5.92 -26.72 -4.34
C ASN A 198 6.15 -26.64 -5.85
N ARG A 199 6.25 -27.80 -6.50
CA ARG A 199 6.44 -27.92 -7.95
C ARG A 199 5.32 -27.26 -8.76
N ILE A 200 4.07 -27.33 -8.28
CA ILE A 200 2.91 -26.73 -8.96
C ILE A 200 3.01 -25.21 -8.93
N TRP A 201 3.37 -24.65 -7.77
CA TRP A 201 3.56 -23.21 -7.58
C TRP A 201 4.69 -22.67 -8.47
N LEU A 202 5.83 -23.35 -8.48
CA LEU A 202 6.96 -23.00 -9.34
C LEU A 202 6.58 -23.04 -10.83
N LYS A 203 5.84 -24.06 -11.27
CA LYS A 203 5.42 -24.17 -12.68
C LYS A 203 4.45 -23.06 -13.11
N ARG A 204 3.64 -22.52 -12.19
CA ARG A 204 2.65 -21.47 -12.49
C ARG A 204 3.19 -20.05 -12.38
N ASN A 205 4.31 -19.85 -11.67
CA ASN A 205 4.84 -18.51 -11.40
C ASN A 205 6.23 -18.25 -12.01
N LYS A 206 7.02 -19.29 -12.31
CA LYS A 206 8.34 -19.14 -12.92
C LYS A 206 8.21 -19.01 -14.43
N GLY A 207 8.82 -17.98 -15.02
CA GLY A 207 8.74 -17.63 -16.44
C GLY A 207 7.41 -17.00 -16.87
N VAL A 208 6.53 -16.65 -15.92
CA VAL A 208 5.22 -16.03 -16.19
C VAL A 208 5.29 -14.54 -15.86
N GLY A 209 4.77 -13.71 -16.76
CA GLY A 209 4.65 -12.26 -16.55
C GLY A 209 5.99 -11.53 -16.47
N VAL A 210 6.98 -11.98 -17.25
CA VAL A 210 8.35 -11.44 -17.24
C VAL A 210 8.36 -9.97 -17.67
N ILE A 211 8.98 -9.12 -16.86
CA ILE A 211 9.23 -7.71 -17.20
C ILE A 211 10.71 -7.42 -17.07
N SER A 212 11.31 -6.89 -18.14
CA SER A 212 12.68 -6.36 -18.12
C SER A 212 12.79 -5.08 -17.30
N ALA A 213 13.94 -4.84 -16.68
CA ALA A 213 14.21 -3.63 -15.91
C ALA A 213 13.91 -2.33 -16.68
N GLU A 214 14.30 -2.26 -17.95
CA GLU A 214 14.05 -1.10 -18.82
C GLU A 214 12.56 -0.83 -19.05
N ASN A 215 11.78 -1.90 -19.28
CA ASN A 215 10.33 -1.79 -19.45
C ASN A 215 9.64 -1.44 -18.12
N ALA A 216 10.13 -1.96 -16.99
CA ALA A 216 9.60 -1.60 -15.69
C ALA A 216 9.76 -0.10 -15.40
N ILE A 217 10.93 0.47 -15.73
CA ILE A 217 11.21 1.89 -15.57
C ILE A 217 10.37 2.73 -16.55
N SER A 218 10.28 2.34 -17.82
CA SER A 218 9.54 3.11 -18.83
C SER A 218 8.03 3.15 -18.57
N LEU A 219 7.47 2.07 -18.00
CA LEU A 219 6.08 2.00 -17.56
C LEU A 219 5.83 2.68 -16.21
N GLY A 220 6.89 3.10 -15.49
CA GLY A 220 6.79 3.73 -14.18
C GLY A 220 6.36 2.79 -13.06
N LEU A 221 6.63 1.48 -13.19
CA LEU A 221 6.31 0.49 -12.16
C LEU A 221 7.00 0.83 -10.85
N SER A 222 6.38 0.45 -9.73
CA SER A 222 6.90 0.76 -8.40
C SER A 222 6.73 -0.41 -7.41
N GLY A 223 7.47 -0.35 -6.31
CA GLY A 223 7.40 -1.32 -5.22
C GLY A 223 7.93 -2.73 -5.55
N PRO A 224 7.27 -3.78 -5.06
CA PRO A 224 7.70 -5.16 -5.30
C PRO A 224 7.81 -5.54 -6.79
N ASN A 225 7.04 -4.86 -7.66
CA ASN A 225 7.03 -5.16 -9.10
C ASN A 225 8.32 -4.71 -9.79
N ILE A 226 8.83 -3.52 -9.47
CA ILE A 226 10.11 -3.03 -10.01
C ILE A 226 11.31 -3.74 -9.37
N ARG A 227 11.22 -4.04 -8.06
CA ARG A 227 12.23 -4.82 -7.33
C ARG A 227 12.35 -6.26 -7.85
N GLY A 228 11.22 -6.87 -8.24
CA GLY A 228 11.19 -8.20 -8.86
C GLY A 228 11.96 -8.26 -10.18
N SER A 229 11.98 -7.16 -10.95
CA SER A 229 12.72 -7.03 -12.22
C SER A 229 14.21 -6.68 -12.05
N GLY A 230 14.74 -6.69 -10.83
CA GLY A 230 16.17 -6.48 -10.54
C GLY A 230 16.60 -5.03 -10.36
N VAL A 231 15.67 -4.07 -10.36
CA VAL A 231 15.97 -2.67 -10.07
C VAL A 231 15.94 -2.43 -8.56
N LYS A 232 17.08 -2.03 -8.00
CA LYS A 232 17.21 -1.63 -6.59
C LYS A 232 16.67 -0.21 -6.40
N TRP A 233 15.37 -0.10 -6.16
CA TRP A 233 14.70 1.17 -5.88
C TRP A 233 13.78 1.01 -4.67
N ASP A 234 13.96 1.85 -3.64
CA ASP A 234 13.09 1.93 -2.48
C ASP A 234 13.16 3.34 -1.88
N ILE A 235 12.02 4.03 -1.87
CA ILE A 235 11.91 5.41 -1.37
C ILE A 235 12.38 5.50 0.07
N ARG A 236 12.24 4.46 0.88
CA ARG A 236 12.68 4.47 2.30
C ARG A 236 14.20 4.58 2.45
N LYS A 237 14.99 4.22 1.44
CA LYS A 237 16.45 4.38 1.43
C LYS A 237 16.92 5.52 0.54
N ASP A 238 16.31 5.67 -0.63
CA ASP A 238 16.73 6.65 -1.63
C ASP A 238 16.28 8.07 -1.25
N GLU A 239 15.04 8.21 -0.74
CA GLU A 239 14.46 9.47 -0.24
C GLU A 239 13.83 9.25 1.15
N PRO A 240 14.68 9.02 2.16
CA PRO A 240 14.23 8.58 3.46
C PRO A 240 13.33 9.61 4.13
N TYR A 241 12.27 9.12 4.76
CA TYR A 241 11.31 9.92 5.50
C TYR A 241 11.15 9.40 6.94
N LEU A 242 10.61 10.24 7.82
CA LEU A 242 10.44 9.95 9.25
C LEU A 242 11.76 9.56 9.95
N VAL A 243 11.98 8.25 10.18
CA VAL A 243 13.13 7.69 10.90
C VAL A 243 13.74 6.51 10.14
N TYR A 244 13.36 6.28 8.87
CA TYR A 244 13.92 5.18 8.09
C TYR A 244 15.45 5.30 7.92
N ASP A 245 16.01 6.51 8.01
CA ASP A 245 17.46 6.78 8.04
C ASP A 245 18.23 6.08 9.15
N ARG A 246 17.60 5.88 10.31
CA ARG A 246 18.25 5.35 11.52
C ARG A 246 18.06 3.84 11.70
N ILE A 247 17.36 3.19 10.75
CA ILE A 247 16.93 1.80 10.85
C ILE A 247 17.65 0.96 9.80
N ASP A 248 18.21 -0.17 10.25
CA ASP A 248 18.94 -1.07 9.38
C ASP A 248 18.01 -2.15 8.80
N PHE A 249 17.78 -2.08 7.48
CA PHE A 249 17.07 -3.09 6.72
C PHE A 249 17.67 -3.28 5.32
N ASP A 250 17.43 -4.43 4.71
CA ASP A 250 17.89 -4.74 3.36
C ASP A 250 16.75 -4.68 2.34
N ILE A 251 17.05 -4.26 1.10
CA ILE A 251 16.07 -4.22 0.02
C ILE A 251 16.16 -5.56 -0.75
N PRO A 252 15.11 -6.39 -0.72
CA PRO A 252 15.09 -7.61 -1.52
C PRO A 252 14.89 -7.30 -3.00
N THR A 253 15.65 -7.95 -3.87
CA THR A 253 15.52 -7.84 -5.33
C THR A 253 15.39 -9.22 -5.97
N GLY A 254 14.63 -9.27 -7.06
CA GLY A 254 14.59 -10.41 -7.98
C GLY A 254 15.65 -10.33 -9.07
N GLU A 255 15.76 -11.36 -9.90
CA GLU A 255 16.73 -11.40 -11.01
C GLU A 255 16.03 -11.47 -12.38
N ASN A 256 14.95 -12.23 -12.48
CA ASN A 256 14.30 -12.54 -13.75
C ASN A 256 13.12 -11.61 -14.07
N GLY A 257 12.50 -10.98 -13.07
CA GLY A 257 11.29 -10.17 -13.26
C GLY A 257 9.99 -10.97 -13.36
N ASP A 258 10.05 -12.25 -13.02
CA ASP A 258 8.92 -13.18 -13.04
C ASP A 258 7.96 -12.94 -11.87
N CYS A 259 6.75 -13.47 -11.99
CA CYS A 259 5.81 -13.59 -10.88
C CYS A 259 6.46 -14.23 -9.64
N PHE A 260 7.24 -15.31 -9.79
CA PHE A 260 7.89 -15.96 -8.64
C PHE A 260 8.87 -15.05 -7.89
N ASP A 261 9.62 -14.21 -8.59
CA ASP A 261 10.57 -13.29 -7.96
C ASP A 261 9.83 -12.20 -7.16
N ARG A 262 8.70 -11.69 -7.68
CA ARG A 262 7.84 -10.74 -6.95
C ARG A 262 7.26 -11.36 -5.68
N TYR A 263 6.90 -12.64 -5.74
CA TYR A 263 6.47 -13.39 -4.55
C TYR A 263 7.58 -13.47 -3.50
N MET A 264 8.81 -13.80 -3.92
CA MET A 264 9.95 -13.87 -3.00
C MET A 264 10.32 -12.51 -2.40
N VAL A 265 10.24 -11.44 -3.20
CA VAL A 265 10.41 -10.06 -2.75
C VAL A 265 9.42 -9.73 -1.62
N ARG A 266 8.13 -10.04 -1.78
CA ARG A 266 7.11 -9.80 -0.73
C ARG A 266 7.38 -10.59 0.55
N ILE A 267 7.82 -11.84 0.44
CA ILE A 267 8.19 -12.65 1.62
C ILE A 267 9.37 -12.04 2.37
N ASN A 268 10.40 -11.65 1.64
CA ASN A 268 11.57 -11.02 2.24
C ASN A 268 11.22 -9.65 2.82
N GLU A 269 10.35 -8.87 2.18
CA GLU A 269 9.83 -7.62 2.73
C GLU A 269 9.09 -7.84 4.05
N MET A 270 8.28 -8.89 4.19
CA MET A 270 7.65 -9.22 5.47
C MET A 270 8.68 -9.50 6.59
N ARG A 271 9.77 -10.21 6.28
CA ARG A 271 10.88 -10.45 7.23
C ARG A 271 11.58 -9.15 7.63
N GLN A 272 11.87 -8.30 6.65
CA GLN A 272 12.52 -7.01 6.89
C GLN A 272 11.59 -6.07 7.68
N SER A 273 10.29 -6.08 7.39
CA SER A 273 9.28 -5.31 8.14
C SER A 273 9.26 -5.71 9.61
N ALA A 274 9.32 -7.02 9.91
CA ALA A 274 9.40 -7.52 11.28
C ALA A 274 10.66 -7.02 12.01
N ARG A 275 11.81 -7.03 11.31
CA ARG A 275 13.08 -6.50 11.82
C ARG A 275 13.01 -4.98 12.07
N ILE A 276 12.39 -4.22 11.18
CA ILE A 276 12.16 -2.78 11.34
C ILE A 276 11.29 -2.51 12.57
N ILE A 277 10.21 -3.26 12.76
CA ILE A 277 9.32 -3.11 13.92
C ILE A 277 10.08 -3.38 15.21
N GLU A 278 10.91 -4.43 15.28
CA GLU A 278 11.72 -4.75 16.45
C GLU A 278 12.69 -3.61 16.82
N GLN A 279 13.41 -3.08 15.82
CA GLN A 279 14.32 -1.94 16.01
C GLN A 279 13.55 -0.67 16.40
N ALA A 280 12.43 -0.39 15.75
CA ALA A 280 11.63 0.79 16.04
C ALA A 280 11.06 0.75 17.46
N LEU A 281 10.59 -0.42 17.94
CA LEU A 281 10.03 -0.59 19.28
C LEU A 281 11.08 -0.43 20.39
N THR A 282 12.31 -0.89 20.16
CA THR A 282 13.41 -0.76 21.14
C THR A 282 13.95 0.67 21.25
N GLN A 283 13.87 1.44 20.17
CA GLN A 283 14.39 2.81 20.09
C GLN A 283 13.35 3.90 20.33
N ILE A 284 12.10 3.57 20.71
CA ILE A 284 11.06 4.59 20.92
C ILE A 284 11.48 5.55 22.04
N PRO A 285 11.69 6.85 21.75
CA PRO A 285 11.98 7.83 22.79
C PRO A 285 10.71 8.16 23.58
N ASP A 286 10.91 8.57 24.83
CA ASP A 286 9.85 9.20 25.62
C ASP A 286 9.67 10.65 25.19
N GLY A 287 8.42 11.07 25.01
CA GLY A 287 8.07 12.39 24.49
C GLY A 287 6.59 12.48 24.11
N ASP A 288 6.17 13.64 23.62
CA ASP A 288 4.81 13.85 23.16
C ASP A 288 4.53 13.22 21.79
N CYS A 289 3.28 12.82 21.57
CA CYS A 289 2.82 12.15 20.35
C CYS A 289 2.31 13.12 19.26
N CYS A 290 2.18 14.41 19.59
CA CYS A 290 1.72 15.46 18.70
C CYS A 290 2.67 16.66 18.76
N ALA A 291 2.76 17.41 17.66
CA ALA A 291 3.49 18.67 17.59
C ALA A 291 2.83 19.74 18.47
N ASP A 292 3.65 20.60 19.07
CA ASP A 292 3.24 21.70 19.95
C ASP A 292 2.71 22.93 19.17
N THR A 293 1.80 22.68 18.22
CA THR A 293 1.16 23.73 17.40
C THR A 293 -0.36 23.69 17.62
N PRO A 294 -0.90 24.45 18.60
CA PRO A 294 -2.32 24.45 18.95
C PRO A 294 -3.25 24.95 17.83
N GLU A 295 -2.71 25.64 16.83
CA GLU A 295 -3.45 26.12 15.66
C GLU A 295 -3.83 25.01 14.67
N ILE A 296 -3.16 23.85 14.75
CA ILE A 296 -3.23 22.78 13.75
C ILE A 296 -3.60 21.45 14.42
N VAL A 297 -2.97 21.17 15.56
CA VAL A 297 -3.23 19.99 16.37
C VAL A 297 -4.28 20.31 17.43
N PRO A 298 -5.34 19.50 17.57
CA PRO A 298 -6.31 19.70 18.63
C PRO A 298 -5.66 19.46 20.01
N PRO A 299 -5.92 20.34 21.00
CA PRO A 299 -5.35 20.20 22.35
C PRO A 299 -5.86 18.95 23.09
N LYS A 300 -5.14 18.53 24.13
CA LYS A 300 -5.52 17.38 24.96
C LYS A 300 -6.83 17.70 25.71
N ARG A 301 -7.66 16.67 25.92
CA ARG A 301 -8.98 16.85 26.58
C ARG A 301 -8.92 17.52 27.95
N LYS A 302 -7.90 17.18 28.77
CA LYS A 302 -7.71 17.77 30.10
C LYS A 302 -7.51 19.29 30.03
N ASP A 303 -6.84 19.76 28.98
CA ASP A 303 -6.53 21.18 28.80
C ASP A 303 -7.73 21.95 28.24
N ILE A 304 -8.62 21.30 27.50
CA ILE A 304 -9.88 21.88 26.99
C ILE A 304 -10.85 22.20 28.14
N GLU A 305 -10.88 21.35 29.17
CA GLU A 305 -11.78 21.53 30.32
C GLU A 305 -11.32 22.63 31.28
N THR A 306 -10.02 22.97 31.26
CA THR A 306 -9.40 23.88 32.23
C THR A 306 -9.01 25.24 31.63
N ASN A 307 -8.53 25.28 30.38
CA ASN A 307 -8.07 26.50 29.73
C ASN A 307 -9.05 26.95 28.62
N MET A 308 -9.47 28.21 28.69
CA MET A 308 -10.33 28.86 27.71
C MET A 308 -9.67 28.93 26.32
N GLU A 309 -8.35 29.16 26.23
CA GLU A 309 -7.64 29.25 24.95
C GLU A 309 -7.69 27.91 24.21
N SER A 310 -7.41 26.81 24.90
CA SER A 310 -7.51 25.45 24.37
C SER A 310 -8.92 25.15 23.84
N LEU A 311 -9.97 25.63 24.52
CA LEU A 311 -11.35 25.49 24.07
C LEU A 311 -11.61 26.28 22.78
N ILE A 312 -11.10 27.52 22.69
CA ILE A 312 -11.23 28.35 21.48
C ILE A 312 -10.53 27.70 20.29
N HIS A 313 -9.29 27.22 20.48
CA HIS A 313 -8.54 26.52 19.45
C HIS A 313 -9.25 25.24 19.00
N HIS A 314 -9.74 24.44 19.95
CA HIS A 314 -10.51 23.24 19.65
C HIS A 314 -11.78 23.53 18.83
N PHE A 315 -12.54 24.56 19.23
CA PHE A 315 -13.76 24.96 18.54
C PHE A 315 -13.48 25.44 17.11
N LYS A 316 -12.48 26.31 16.90
CA LYS A 316 -12.08 26.79 15.57
C LYS A 316 -11.59 25.65 14.67
N LEU A 317 -10.73 24.78 15.19
CA LEU A 317 -10.20 23.64 14.45
C LEU A 317 -11.28 22.68 13.95
N ILE A 318 -12.28 22.38 14.78
CA ILE A 318 -13.33 21.43 14.40
C ILE A 318 -14.37 22.06 13.47
N SER A 319 -14.67 23.35 13.65
CA SER A 319 -15.70 24.04 12.87
C SER A 319 -15.18 24.54 11.51
N GLN A 320 -14.03 25.21 11.51
CA GLN A 320 -13.43 25.86 10.33
C GLN A 320 -12.28 25.02 9.77
N GLY A 321 -11.48 24.38 10.63
CA GLY A 321 -10.25 23.71 10.22
C GLY A 321 -9.03 24.62 10.36
N PHE A 322 -7.90 24.18 9.82
CA PHE A 322 -6.67 24.97 9.77
C PHE A 322 -6.43 25.46 8.34
N LYS A 323 -5.88 26.67 8.24
CA LYS A 323 -5.45 27.24 6.96
C LYS A 323 -4.07 26.72 6.59
N THR A 324 -3.83 26.60 5.31
CA THR A 324 -2.55 26.19 4.75
C THR A 324 -1.91 27.35 4.00
N PRO A 325 -0.58 27.42 3.86
CA PRO A 325 0.05 28.38 2.96
C PRO A 325 -0.31 28.09 1.49
N LYS A 326 -0.25 29.13 0.65
CA LYS A 326 -0.42 28.99 -0.80
C LYS A 326 0.80 28.29 -1.38
N GLY A 327 0.60 27.20 -2.11
CA GLY A 327 1.69 26.43 -2.69
C GLY A 327 1.27 25.10 -3.27
N GLU A 328 2.23 24.40 -3.86
CA GLU A 328 2.08 23.07 -4.43
C GLU A 328 3.11 22.15 -3.78
N VAL A 329 2.69 20.96 -3.36
CA VAL A 329 3.58 19.97 -2.74
C VAL A 329 3.29 18.59 -3.31
N TYR A 330 4.35 17.90 -3.72
CA TYR A 330 4.34 16.46 -3.97
C TYR A 330 5.08 15.75 -2.84
N SER A 331 4.46 14.74 -2.24
CA SER A 331 5.14 13.81 -1.35
C SER A 331 4.83 12.39 -1.75
N SER A 332 5.85 11.56 -1.82
CA SER A 332 5.75 10.13 -2.03
C SER A 332 6.13 9.38 -0.76
N ILE A 333 5.57 8.18 -0.61
CA ILE A 333 6.01 7.17 0.35
C ILE A 333 6.09 5.82 -0.36
N GLU A 334 6.85 4.90 0.23
CA GLU A 334 6.84 3.50 -0.18
C GLU A 334 5.67 2.78 0.49
N ALA A 335 4.52 2.68 -0.17
CA ALA A 335 3.44 1.81 0.26
C ALA A 335 3.79 0.32 -0.02
N PRO A 336 3.06 -0.65 0.55
CA PRO A 336 3.33 -2.08 0.33
C PRO A 336 3.21 -2.50 -1.15
N LYS A 337 2.41 -1.74 -1.91
CA LYS A 337 2.17 -1.97 -3.34
C LYS A 337 3.14 -1.18 -4.25
N GLY A 338 3.87 -0.21 -3.69
CA GLY A 338 4.80 0.67 -4.40
C GLY A 338 4.68 2.13 -4.04
N GLU A 339 5.07 3.01 -4.95
CA GLU A 339 5.14 4.45 -4.71
C GLU A 339 3.72 5.04 -4.65
N LEU A 340 3.32 5.48 -3.45
CA LEU A 340 2.10 6.23 -3.23
C LEU A 340 2.45 7.71 -3.11
N GLY A 341 2.08 8.48 -4.13
CA GLY A 341 2.30 9.91 -4.21
C GLY A 341 1.04 10.72 -3.97
N VAL A 342 1.16 11.82 -3.23
CA VAL A 342 0.08 12.78 -3.02
C VAL A 342 0.58 14.15 -3.50
N TYR A 343 -0.14 14.70 -4.46
CA TYR A 343 0.07 16.05 -4.98
C TYR A 343 -1.06 16.96 -4.50
N ILE A 344 -0.73 18.00 -3.75
CA ILE A 344 -1.67 18.95 -3.17
C ILE A 344 -1.35 20.34 -3.71
N VAL A 345 -2.37 21.03 -4.21
CA VAL A 345 -2.35 22.45 -4.54
C VAL A 345 -3.23 23.16 -3.50
N SER A 346 -2.66 24.14 -2.80
CA SER A 346 -3.37 24.98 -1.84
C SER A 346 -3.46 26.43 -2.33
N ASP A 347 -4.67 26.98 -2.25
CA ASP A 347 -4.98 28.39 -2.51
C ASP A 347 -4.98 29.25 -1.23
N GLY A 348 -4.50 28.70 -0.11
CA GLY A 348 -4.48 29.38 1.18
C GLY A 348 -5.73 29.17 2.03
N SER A 349 -6.69 28.37 1.53
CA SER A 349 -7.93 28.07 2.24
C SER A 349 -7.78 26.85 3.19
N GLU A 350 -8.86 26.54 3.91
CA GLU A 350 -8.96 25.38 4.82
C GLU A 350 -9.24 24.07 4.06
N LYS A 351 -9.39 24.16 2.73
CA LYS A 351 -9.66 23.07 1.82
C LYS A 351 -8.55 22.97 0.78
N PRO A 352 -8.19 21.78 0.30
CA PRO A 352 -7.27 21.66 -0.82
C PRO A 352 -7.95 22.18 -2.10
N PHE A 353 -7.27 23.05 -2.85
CA PHE A 353 -7.77 23.52 -4.15
C PHE A 353 -7.80 22.38 -5.16
N ARG A 354 -6.72 21.59 -5.19
CA ARG A 354 -6.64 20.35 -5.96
C ARG A 354 -5.87 19.30 -5.17
N LEU A 355 -6.37 18.07 -5.19
CA LEU A 355 -5.67 16.91 -4.68
C LEU A 355 -5.61 15.85 -5.77
N LYS A 356 -4.40 15.44 -6.14
CA LYS A 356 -4.14 14.36 -7.10
C LYS A 356 -3.37 13.26 -6.41
N LEU A 357 -3.86 12.03 -6.53
CA LEU A 357 -3.20 10.86 -5.96
C LEU A 357 -2.51 10.08 -7.08
N ARG A 358 -1.21 9.84 -6.95
CA ARG A 358 -0.47 8.86 -7.75
C ARG A 358 -0.48 7.54 -6.99
N VAL A 359 -1.16 6.54 -7.52
CA VAL A 359 -1.36 5.25 -6.85
C VAL A 359 -0.56 4.18 -7.57
N PRO A 360 0.17 3.31 -6.85
CA PRO A 360 1.00 2.30 -7.45
C PRO A 360 0.18 1.28 -8.25
N SER A 361 -0.96 0.81 -7.75
CA SER A 361 -1.80 -0.17 -8.44
C SER A 361 -2.35 0.29 -9.79
N PHE A 362 -2.66 1.58 -9.94
CA PHE A 362 -3.08 2.14 -11.23
C PHE A 362 -1.95 2.02 -12.27
N VAL A 363 -0.72 2.40 -11.89
CA VAL A 363 0.45 2.32 -12.77
C VAL A 363 0.84 0.87 -13.04
N ASN A 364 0.75 0.03 -12.02
CA ASN A 364 1.02 -1.40 -12.13
C ASN A 364 0.02 -2.08 -13.09
N LEU A 365 -1.26 -1.73 -13.07
CA LEU A 365 -2.26 -2.30 -13.99
C LEU A 365 -1.99 -1.98 -15.47
N GLN A 366 -1.33 -0.86 -15.79
CA GLN A 366 -0.94 -0.55 -17.16
C GLN A 366 -0.01 -1.62 -17.75
N SER A 367 0.81 -2.27 -16.92
CA SER A 367 1.73 -3.32 -17.37
C SER A 367 1.06 -4.65 -17.71
N VAL A 368 -0.22 -4.84 -17.39
CA VAL A 368 -0.97 -6.08 -17.67
C VAL A 368 -0.92 -6.43 -19.16
N ASP A 369 -1.08 -5.46 -20.07
CA ASP A 369 -0.99 -5.71 -21.51
C ASP A 369 0.39 -6.26 -21.91
N THR A 370 1.46 -5.67 -21.37
CA THR A 370 2.82 -6.11 -21.67
C THR A 370 3.14 -7.48 -21.08
N MET A 371 2.61 -7.79 -19.89
CA MET A 371 2.86 -9.07 -19.21
C MET A 371 2.07 -10.23 -19.81
N CYS A 372 0.83 -9.97 -20.25
CA CYS A 372 -0.06 -11.01 -20.75
C CYS A 372 0.22 -11.39 -22.21
N LYS A 373 1.00 -10.59 -22.96
CA LYS A 373 1.34 -10.89 -24.36
C LYS A 373 2.01 -12.25 -24.51
N ASN A 374 1.45 -13.06 -25.41
CA ASN A 374 1.87 -14.43 -25.73
C ASN A 374 1.78 -15.43 -24.57
N GLN A 375 1.13 -15.08 -23.45
CA GLN A 375 0.88 -15.98 -22.34
C GLN A 375 -0.44 -16.73 -22.51
N TYR A 376 -0.61 -17.81 -21.74
CA TYR A 376 -1.86 -18.56 -21.70
C TYR A 376 -2.91 -17.83 -20.87
N PHE A 377 -4.20 -18.07 -21.17
CA PHE A 377 -5.31 -17.53 -20.37
C PHE A 377 -5.18 -17.80 -18.86
N ALA A 378 -4.76 -19.02 -18.49
CA ALA A 378 -4.60 -19.40 -17.09
C ALA A 378 -3.51 -18.56 -16.38
N ASP A 379 -2.53 -18.05 -17.11
CA ASP A 379 -1.41 -17.29 -16.56
C ASP A 379 -1.77 -15.83 -16.30
N VAL A 380 -2.81 -15.30 -16.96
CA VAL A 380 -3.37 -13.96 -16.67
C VAL A 380 -3.75 -13.83 -15.20
N ILE A 381 -4.36 -14.88 -14.64
CA ILE A 381 -4.76 -14.90 -13.25
C ILE A 381 -3.53 -14.73 -12.34
N ALA A 382 -2.45 -15.48 -12.62
CA ALA A 382 -1.20 -15.35 -11.87
C ALA A 382 -0.59 -13.94 -12.00
N ILE A 383 -0.63 -13.35 -13.20
CA ILE A 383 -0.11 -12.01 -13.48
C ILE A 383 -0.88 -10.96 -12.69
N ILE A 384 -2.22 -11.00 -12.73
CA ILE A 384 -3.08 -10.04 -12.00
C ILE A 384 -2.83 -10.16 -10.49
N SER A 385 -2.83 -11.37 -9.93
CA SER A 385 -2.57 -11.57 -8.50
C SER A 385 -1.15 -11.16 -8.10
N SER A 386 -0.17 -11.32 -9.00
CA SER A 386 1.20 -10.85 -8.77
C SER A 386 1.29 -9.33 -8.67
N LEU A 387 0.42 -8.58 -9.33
CA LEU A 387 0.40 -7.11 -9.27
C LEU A 387 -0.25 -6.56 -8.00
N ASP A 388 -1.04 -7.39 -7.31
CA ASP A 388 -1.82 -7.03 -6.12
C ASP A 388 -2.68 -5.76 -6.30
N PRO A 389 -3.56 -5.70 -7.32
CA PRO A 389 -4.39 -4.53 -7.56
C PRO A 389 -5.52 -4.43 -6.53
N VAL A 390 -5.69 -3.25 -5.94
CA VAL A 390 -6.91 -2.92 -5.19
C VAL A 390 -7.69 -1.88 -5.98
N PHE A 391 -8.89 -2.22 -6.43
CA PHE A 391 -9.63 -1.33 -7.35
C PHE A 391 -10.12 -0.04 -6.69
N GLY A 392 -10.18 0.00 -5.35
CA GLY A 392 -10.55 1.22 -4.61
C GLY A 392 -9.54 2.36 -4.75
N GLU A 393 -8.26 2.04 -4.97
CA GLU A 393 -7.18 3.00 -5.21
C GLU A 393 -6.91 3.21 -6.71
N VAL A 394 -7.30 2.26 -7.57
CA VAL A 394 -7.22 2.40 -9.04
C VAL A 394 -8.25 3.41 -9.51
N ASP A 395 -9.50 3.26 -9.05
CA ASP A 395 -10.66 4.05 -9.48
C ASP A 395 -10.88 5.29 -8.57
N LYS A 396 -9.84 6.10 -8.39
CA LYS A 396 -9.87 7.31 -7.55
C LYS A 396 -10.97 8.29 -7.90
#